data_AF-A0A0C9ZHU6-F1
#
_entry.id   AF-A0A0C9ZHU6-F1
#
_cell.length_a   1.000
_cell.length_b   1.000
_cell.length_c   1.000
_cell.angle_alpha   90.00
_cell.angle_beta   90.00
_cell.angle_gamma   90.00
#
_symmetry.space_group_name_H-M   'P 1'
#
loop_
_entity.id
_entity.type
_entity.pdbx_description
1 polymer ?
#
loop_
_entity_poly.entity_id
_entity_poly.type
_entity_poly.pdbx_seq_one_letter_code
_entity_poly.pdbx_strand_id
1 'polypeptide(L)' 'MTPRNRLLTYYGYAFESYCTTSQPSGHRDVPPDSQDVPGWGGDVNTNVQWCSVVKTKLADRRVIMGGEVDCVRGM' A
#
# COMPACT_ATOMS: atom_id res chain seq x y z
N MET A 1 9.76 -21.20 -0.94
CA MET A 1 10.40 -20.14 -0.15
C MET A 1 10.81 -20.68 1.22
N THR A 2 11.97 -20.30 1.73
CA THR A 2 12.37 -20.57 3.12
C THR A 2 11.50 -19.73 4.08
N PRO A 3 11.39 -20.10 5.37
CA PRO A 3 10.68 -19.28 6.36
C PRO A 3 11.19 -17.84 6.40
N ARG A 4 12.52 -17.65 6.32
CA ARG A 4 13.15 -16.33 6.25
C ARG A 4 12.67 -15.51 5.04
N ASN A 5 12.57 -16.11 3.86
CA ASN A 5 12.12 -15.39 2.67
C ASN A 5 10.65 -14.95 2.78
N ARG A 6 9.78 -15.79 3.38
CA ARG A 6 8.37 -15.41 3.62
C ARG A 6 8.26 -14.23 4.57
N LEU A 7 9.06 -14.24 5.64
CA LEU A 7 9.10 -13.15 6.60
C LEU A 7 9.58 -11.84 5.96
N LEU A 8 10.59 -11.90 5.08
CA LEU A 8 11.05 -10.74 4.32
C LEU A 8 9.98 -10.20 3.34
N THR A 9 9.18 -11.08 2.72
CA THR A 9 8.03 -10.65 1.91
C THR A 9 6.96 -9.97 2.76
N TYR A 10 6.63 -10.53 3.93
CA TYR A 10 5.68 -9.93 4.86
C TYR A 10 6.11 -8.51 5.28
N TYR A 11 7.42 -8.29 5.49
CA TYR A 11 7.93 -6.97 5.85
C TYR A 11 7.65 -5.89 4.81
N GLY A 12 7.54 -6.22 3.51
CA GLY A 12 7.12 -5.25 2.49
C GLY A 12 5.70 -4.73 2.76
N TYR A 13 4.75 -5.65 2.88
CA TYR A 13 3.34 -5.29 3.12
C TYR A 13 3.10 -4.67 4.50
N ALA A 14 3.88 -5.08 5.51
CA ALA A 14 3.87 -4.46 6.83
C ALA A 14 4.37 -3.01 6.78
N PHE A 15 5.38 -2.72 5.95
CA PHE A 15 5.88 -1.37 5.75
C PHE A 15 4.85 -0.47 5.05
N GLU A 16 4.17 -0.96 4.02
CA GLU A 16 3.04 -0.25 3.37
C GLU A 16 1.95 0.10 4.38
N SER A 17 1.57 -0.85 5.24
CA SER A 17 0.58 -0.65 6.29
C SER A 17 1.04 0.40 7.32
N TYR A 18 2.32 0.46 7.65
CA TYR A 18 2.86 1.46 8.57
C TYR A 18 2.95 2.87 7.97
N CYS A 19 3.30 2.97 6.68
CA CYS A 19 3.62 4.25 6.04
C CYS A 19 2.43 4.92 5.36
N THR A 20 1.27 4.27 5.28
CA THR A 20 0.12 4.77 4.53
C THR A 20 -1.14 4.86 5.37
N THR A 21 -2.03 5.76 4.93
CA THR A 21 -3.33 5.96 5.55
C THR A 21 -4.43 6.06 4.51
N SER A 22 -5.59 5.51 4.84
CA SER A 22 -6.81 5.67 4.04
C SER A 22 -7.40 7.07 4.16
N GLN A 23 -6.93 7.89 5.12
CA GLN A 23 -7.42 9.24 5.37
C GLN A 23 -6.34 10.29 5.01
N PRO A 24 -6.61 11.22 4.07
CA PRO A 24 -5.63 12.21 3.61
C PRO A 24 -5.06 13.14 4.70
N SER A 25 -5.79 13.37 5.79
CA SER A 25 -5.48 14.35 6.85
C SER A 25 -4.67 13.79 8.02
N GLY A 26 -4.17 12.55 7.93
CA GLY A 26 -3.27 11.95 8.94
C GLY A 26 -3.92 11.60 10.29
N HIS A 27 -5.12 12.10 10.58
CA HIS A 27 -5.91 11.68 11.72
C HIS A 27 -6.66 10.39 11.37
N ARG A 28 -6.11 9.24 11.75
CA ARG A 28 -7.02 8.14 12.10
C ARG A 28 -7.63 8.51 13.44
N ASP A 29 -8.96 8.53 13.50
CA ASP A 29 -9.69 8.45 14.77
C ASP A 29 -9.45 7.06 15.35
N VAL A 30 -8.25 6.86 15.91
CA VAL A 30 -7.89 5.67 16.66
C VAL A 30 -8.75 5.73 17.94
N PRO A 31 -9.68 4.79 18.15
CA PRO A 31 -10.46 4.76 19.39
C PRO A 31 -9.48 4.76 20.56
N PRO A 32 -9.73 5.53 21.64
CA PRO A 32 -8.78 5.67 22.74
C PRO A 32 -8.40 4.33 23.42
N ASP A 33 -9.19 3.27 23.19
CA ASP A 33 -8.97 1.91 23.71
C ASP A 33 -8.31 0.93 22.74
N SER A 34 -7.99 1.31 21.49
CA SER A 34 -7.28 0.40 20.60
C SER A 34 -5.80 0.32 20.97
N GLN A 35 -5.26 -0.89 21.10
CA GLN A 35 -3.83 -1.14 21.26
C GLN A 35 -3.01 -0.82 20.00
N ASP A 36 -3.66 -0.29 18.96
CA ASP A 36 -3.05 0.00 17.67
C ASP A 36 -2.04 1.14 17.79
N VAL A 37 -0.87 0.94 17.19
CA VAL A 37 0.16 1.97 17.11
C VAL A 37 -0.38 3.13 16.26
N PRO A 38 -0.32 4.39 16.73
CA PRO A 38 -0.74 5.54 15.93
C PRO A 38 -0.07 5.52 14.55
N GLY A 39 -0.88 5.60 13.50
CA GLY A 39 -0.40 5.52 12.11
C GLY A 39 -0.40 4.12 11.49
N TRP A 40 -0.65 3.04 12.25
CA TRP A 40 -0.70 1.68 11.71
C TRP A 40 -1.97 1.42 10.87
N GLY A 41 -1.75 0.87 9.67
CA GLY A 41 -2.71 0.56 8.59
C GLY A 41 -3.94 -0.26 8.96
N GLY A 42 -3.85 -1.00 10.06
CA GLY A 42 -4.66 -2.19 10.32
C GLY A 42 -3.93 -3.46 9.86
N ASP A 43 -4.63 -4.58 9.84
CA ASP A 43 -4.04 -5.87 9.47
C ASP A 43 -3.46 -5.87 8.05
N VAL A 44 -2.28 -6.50 7.90
CA VAL A 44 -1.62 -6.68 6.61
C VAL A 44 -2.47 -7.60 5.73
N ASN A 45 -3.05 -7.06 4.65
CA ASN A 45 -3.93 -7.79 3.74
C ASN A 45 -3.61 -7.51 2.27
N THR A 46 -2.95 -8.47 1.62
CA THR A 46 -2.49 -8.35 0.22
C THR A 46 -3.60 -8.52 -0.83
N ASN A 47 -4.84 -8.82 -0.40
CA ASN A 47 -5.99 -8.88 -1.30
C ASN A 47 -6.58 -7.49 -1.60
N VAL A 48 -6.24 -6.48 -0.79
CA VAL A 48 -6.64 -5.09 -1.03
C VAL A 48 -5.57 -4.44 -1.89
N GLN A 49 -5.96 -3.94 -3.06
CA GLN A 49 -5.05 -3.35 -4.04
C GLN A 49 -5.71 -2.15 -4.69
N TRP A 50 -4.91 -1.16 -5.05
CA TRP A 50 -5.33 -0.07 -5.92
C TRP A 50 -4.48 -0.11 -7.19
N CYS A 51 -5.13 -0.14 -8.34
CA CYS A 51 -4.44 -0.22 -9.63
C CYS A 51 -4.78 0.99 -10.50
N SER A 52 -3.76 1.54 -11.15
CA SER A 52 -3.91 2.56 -12.17
C SER A 52 -3.82 1.94 -13.56
N VAL A 53 -4.74 2.33 -14.45
CA VAL A 53 -4.68 2.00 -15.87
C VAL A 53 -4.15 3.22 -16.61
N VAL A 54 -2.98 3.07 -17.23
CA VAL A 54 -2.29 4.14 -17.94
C VAL A 54 -2.15 3.81 -19.42
N LYS A 55 -2.30 4.84 -20.25
CA LYS A 55 -1.94 4.78 -21.68
C LYS A 55 -0.58 5.44 -21.84
N THR A 56 0.39 4.68 -22.35
CA THR A 56 1.75 5.17 -22.63
C THR A 56 2.17 4.83 -24.06
N LYS A 57 3.42 5.15 -24.42
CA LYS A 57 4.01 4.86 -25.72
C LYS A 57 5.47 4.40 -25.53
N LEU A 58 5.83 3.30 -26.19
CA LEU A 58 7.21 2.85 -26.35
C LEU A 58 7.61 3.00 -27.82
N ALA A 59 8.48 3.96 -28.11
CA ALA A 59 8.86 4.36 -29.47
C ALA A 59 7.63 4.73 -30.35
N ASP A 60 7.29 3.91 -31.33
CA ASP A 60 6.17 4.08 -32.25
C ASP A 60 4.89 3.37 -31.79
N ARG A 61 4.97 2.48 -30.79
CA ARG A 61 3.86 1.66 -30.31
C ARG A 61 3.18 2.28 -29.10
N ARG A 62 1.84 2.33 -29.12
CA ARG A 62 1.02 2.73 -27.96
C ARG A 62 0.69 1.50 -27.13
N VAL A 63 0.79 1.61 -25.81
CA VAL A 63 0.56 0.52 -24.86
C VAL A 63 -0.42 1.01 -23.79
N ILE A 64 -1.36 0.16 -23.39
CA ILE A 64 -2.20 0.38 -22.20
C ILE A 64 -1.72 -0.63 -21.16
N MET A 65 -1.43 -0.16 -19.95
CA MET A 65 -0.94 -1.00 -18.86
C MET A 65 -1.76 -0.74 -17.60
N GLY A 66 -2.15 -1.80 -16.91
CA GLY A 66 -2.62 -1.75 -15.53
C GLY A 66 -1.48 -2.11 -14.60
N GLY A 67 -1.29 -1.35 -13.53
CA GLY A 67 -0.30 -1.63 -12.49
C GLY A 67 -0.80 -1.22 -11.12
N GLU A 68 -0.43 -1.97 -10.11
CA GLU A 68 -0.66 -1.64 -8.70
C GLU A 68 0.14 -0.37 -8.32
N VAL A 69 -0.40 0.42 -7.39
CA VAL A 69 0.24 1.63 -6.86
C VAL A 69 0.01 1.69 -5.34
N ASP A 70 1.11 1.64 -4.58
CA ASP A 70 1.10 1.58 -3.11
C ASP A 70 0.25 2.70 -2.45
N CYS A 71 0.47 3.96 -2.85
CA CYS A 71 -0.25 5.10 -2.29
C CYS A 71 -0.11 6.37 -3.15
N VAL A 72 -0.81 7.43 -2.72
CA VAL A 72 -0.60 8.80 -3.24
C VAL A 72 0.19 9.63 -2.25
N ARG A 73 0.87 10.68 -2.75
CA ARG A 73 1.48 11.69 -1.89
C ARG A 73 0.39 12.51 -1.19
N GLY A 74 0.49 12.67 0.12
CA GLY A 74 -0.39 13.57 0.89
C GLY A 74 -0.28 15.02 0.41
N MET A 75 -1.39 15.76 0.53
CA MET A 75 -1.45 17.20 0.21
C MET A 75 -0.81 18.05 1.30
#